data_AF-A0AAW3FKK7-F1
#
_entry.id   AF-A0AAW3FKK7-F1
#
_cell.length_a   1.000
_cell.length_b   1.000
_cell.length_c   1.000
_cell.angle_alpha   90.00
_cell.angle_beta   90.00
_cell.angle_gamma   90.00
#
_symmetry.space_group_name_H-M   'P 1'
#
loop_
_entity.id
_entity.type
_entity.pdbx_description
1 polymer ?
#
loop_
_entity_poly.entity_id
_entity_poly.type
_entity_poly.pdbx_seq_one_letter_code
_entity_poly.pdbx_strand_id
1 'polypeptide(L)'
;MNFSDNLKIIRQQKKMTQTDIATQLHVSRQTISSWENGRSYPDIGRLVQISMAYDFSVDQLLKGDLGMLKHYEAQSANNRRQQRLVAISYDLVVGLLFLSYLHYFLHWNDGIVTMVINGGLIVMTTTLIMNYNYFDDWATTKRQAWQLVGVITMLAVLNIALVWPQLASQIPSTQFLNQHPGAYLAGNVSGKLVGDFLHLFIWTAAAVMAIEIPLNRARKTSD
;
A
#
# COMPACT_ATOMS: atom_id res chain seq x y z
N MET A 1 15.43 6.83 -37.50
CA MET A 1 15.51 5.45 -36.99
C MET A 1 14.85 5.46 -35.63
N ASN A 2 13.82 4.64 -35.44
CA ASN A 2 13.18 4.46 -34.15
C ASN A 2 13.80 3.23 -33.44
N PHE A 3 13.49 3.05 -32.16
CA PHE A 3 13.99 1.90 -31.40
C PHE A 3 13.61 0.55 -32.02
N SER A 4 12.40 0.44 -32.55
CA SER A 4 11.86 -0.78 -33.15
C SER A 4 12.73 -1.25 -34.33
N ASP A 5 13.15 -0.31 -35.17
CA ASP A 5 14.05 -0.54 -36.31
C ASP A 5 15.43 -0.97 -35.82
N ASN A 6 15.98 -0.27 -34.82
CA ASN A 6 17.29 -0.57 -34.24
C ASN A 6 17.32 -1.98 -33.65
N LEU A 7 16.28 -2.37 -32.90
CA LEU A 7 16.14 -3.69 -32.28
C LEU A 7 16.15 -4.80 -33.35
N LYS A 8 15.42 -4.59 -34.44
CA LYS A 8 15.34 -5.54 -35.56
C LYS A 8 16.67 -5.67 -36.30
N ILE A 9 17.36 -4.54 -36.55
CA ILE A 9 18.68 -4.50 -37.19
C ILE A 9 19.70 -5.27 -36.35
N ILE A 10 19.78 -4.98 -35.06
CA ILE A 10 20.73 -5.62 -34.13
C ILE A 10 20.48 -7.13 -34.07
N ARG A 11 19.22 -7.56 -33.98
CA ARG A 11 18.87 -8.99 -34.00
C ARG A 11 19.34 -9.67 -35.29
N GLN A 12 19.12 -9.04 -36.43
CA GLN A 12 19.53 -9.56 -37.74
C GLN A 12 21.05 -9.64 -37.87
N GLN A 13 21.79 -8.65 -37.34
CA GLN A 13 23.26 -8.66 -37.32
C GLN A 13 23.82 -9.83 -36.49
N LYS A 14 23.14 -10.18 -35.38
CA LYS A 14 23.49 -11.34 -34.55
C LYS A 14 22.96 -12.68 -35.10
N LYS A 15 22.28 -12.67 -36.26
CA LYS A 15 21.68 -13.85 -36.93
C LYS A 15 20.67 -14.61 -36.04
N MET A 16 19.98 -13.90 -35.15
CA MET A 16 19.00 -14.50 -34.24
C MET A 16 17.59 -14.43 -34.81
N THR A 17 16.76 -15.43 -34.54
CA THR A 17 15.32 -15.35 -34.78
C THR A 17 14.61 -14.60 -33.65
N GLN A 18 13.37 -14.16 -33.90
CA GLN A 18 12.55 -13.58 -32.82
C GLN A 18 12.29 -14.57 -31.68
N THR A 19 12.29 -15.88 -31.98
CA THR A 19 12.11 -16.94 -30.98
C THR A 19 13.36 -17.10 -30.11
N ASP A 20 14.55 -16.97 -30.71
CA ASP A 20 15.82 -17.13 -29.99
C ASP A 20 15.97 -16.05 -28.93
N ILE A 21 15.74 -14.78 -29.31
CA ILE A 21 15.82 -13.67 -28.34
C ILE A 21 14.66 -13.71 -27.33
N ALA A 22 13.46 -14.11 -27.74
CA ALA A 22 12.34 -14.28 -26.82
C ALA A 22 12.68 -15.28 -25.70
N THR A 23 13.34 -16.39 -26.07
CA THR A 23 13.81 -17.41 -25.14
C THR A 23 14.88 -16.86 -24.19
N GLN A 24 15.86 -16.12 -24.72
CA GLN A 24 16.94 -15.53 -23.92
C GLN A 24 16.44 -14.45 -22.94
N LEU A 25 15.41 -13.69 -23.32
CA LEU A 25 14.82 -12.62 -22.49
C LEU A 25 13.64 -13.11 -21.62
N HIS A 26 13.32 -14.42 -21.66
CA HIS A 26 12.18 -15.01 -20.96
C HIS A 26 10.85 -14.25 -21.23
N VAL A 27 10.61 -13.88 -22.48
CA VAL A 27 9.36 -13.25 -22.94
C VAL A 27 8.75 -14.05 -24.09
N SER A 28 7.51 -13.76 -24.45
CA SER A 28 6.89 -14.39 -25.60
C SER A 28 7.49 -13.86 -26.92
N ARG A 29 7.49 -14.69 -27.97
CA ARG A 29 7.82 -14.23 -29.34
C ARG A 29 6.93 -13.06 -29.79
N GLN A 30 5.68 -13.04 -29.35
CA GLN A 30 4.73 -11.96 -29.64
C GLN A 30 5.18 -10.64 -29.02
N THR A 31 5.78 -10.67 -27.83
CA THR A 31 6.36 -9.50 -27.15
C THR A 31 7.50 -8.91 -27.99
N ILE A 32 8.45 -9.73 -28.44
CA ILE A 32 9.55 -9.29 -29.32
C ILE A 32 8.99 -8.70 -30.62
N SER A 33 8.02 -9.37 -31.25
CA SER A 33 7.35 -8.86 -32.46
C SER A 33 6.59 -7.56 -32.19
N SER A 34 6.05 -7.35 -30.99
CA SER A 34 5.41 -6.09 -30.62
C SER A 34 6.42 -4.94 -30.56
N TRP A 35 7.57 -5.18 -29.93
CA TRP A 35 8.66 -4.22 -29.83
C TRP A 35 9.28 -3.89 -31.19
N GLU A 36 9.58 -4.90 -32.02
CA GLU A 36 10.16 -4.70 -33.36
C GLU A 36 9.20 -4.00 -34.35
N ASN A 37 7.89 -3.95 -34.05
CA ASN A 37 6.89 -3.28 -34.86
C ASN A 37 6.36 -1.98 -34.22
N GLY A 38 6.98 -1.51 -33.12
CA GLY A 38 6.60 -0.25 -32.46
C GLY A 38 5.21 -0.24 -31.81
N ARG A 39 4.62 -1.41 -31.55
CA ARG A 39 3.30 -1.52 -30.90
C ARG A 39 3.37 -1.35 -29.38
N SER A 40 4.53 -1.62 -28.79
CA SER A 40 4.81 -1.40 -27.38
C SER A 40 6.31 -1.18 -27.16
N TYR A 41 6.67 -0.65 -25.99
CA TYR A 41 8.06 -0.56 -25.55
C TYR A 41 8.35 -1.59 -24.44
N PRO A 42 9.58 -2.12 -24.34
CA PRO A 42 10.00 -2.88 -23.17
C PRO A 42 9.98 -1.98 -21.91
N ASP A 43 9.98 -2.54 -20.71
CA ASP A 43 10.28 -1.76 -19.52
C ASP A 43 11.80 -1.50 -19.40
N ILE A 44 12.18 -0.64 -18.45
CA ILE A 44 13.60 -0.27 -18.23
C ILE A 44 14.46 -1.50 -17.92
N GLY A 45 13.95 -2.45 -17.12
CA GLY A 45 14.70 -3.66 -16.78
C GLY A 45 14.95 -4.55 -18.01
N ARG A 46 13.95 -4.70 -18.87
CA ARG A 46 14.05 -5.42 -20.13
C ARG A 46 14.95 -4.71 -21.13
N LEU A 47 14.98 -3.38 -21.15
CA LEU A 47 15.96 -2.60 -21.93
C LEU A 47 17.40 -2.93 -21.52
N VAL A 48 17.66 -3.03 -20.22
CA VAL A 48 18.98 -3.44 -19.71
C VAL A 48 19.30 -4.87 -20.14
N GLN A 49 18.35 -5.80 -20.03
CA GLN A 49 18.56 -7.18 -20.49
C GLN A 49 18.80 -7.27 -22.00
N ILE A 50 18.08 -6.49 -22.81
CA ILE A 50 18.29 -6.37 -24.25
C ILE A 50 19.71 -5.84 -24.53
N SER A 51 20.15 -4.81 -23.80
CA SER A 51 21.48 -4.22 -23.93
C SER A 51 22.58 -5.27 -23.66
N MET A 52 22.39 -6.10 -22.64
CA MET A 52 23.29 -7.20 -22.28
C MET A 52 23.25 -8.34 -23.30
N ALA A 53 22.06 -8.73 -23.76
CA ALA A 53 21.89 -9.83 -24.71
C ALA A 53 22.53 -9.55 -26.06
N TYR A 54 22.49 -8.28 -26.50
CA TYR A 54 23.03 -7.88 -27.78
C TYR A 54 24.44 -7.28 -27.72
N ASP A 55 24.94 -6.95 -26.53
CA ASP A 55 26.21 -6.22 -26.33
C ASP A 55 26.18 -4.82 -26.98
N PHE A 56 25.07 -4.10 -26.79
CA PHE A 56 24.88 -2.73 -27.24
C PHE A 56 24.47 -1.86 -26.06
N SER A 57 24.94 -0.62 -26.01
CA SER A 57 24.54 0.30 -24.94
C SER A 57 23.06 0.68 -25.06
N VAL A 58 22.39 0.89 -23.92
CA VAL A 58 21.01 1.40 -23.89
C VAL A 58 20.90 2.72 -24.65
N ASP A 59 21.89 3.61 -24.55
CA ASP A 59 21.95 4.86 -25.34
C ASP A 59 21.91 4.60 -26.85
N GLN A 60 22.68 3.64 -27.36
CA GLN A 60 22.65 3.27 -28.78
C GLN A 60 21.31 2.67 -29.21
N LEU A 61 20.63 1.90 -28.34
CA LEU A 61 19.28 1.41 -28.62
C LEU A 61 18.25 2.54 -28.67
N LEU A 62 18.39 3.54 -27.79
CA LEU A 62 17.46 4.66 -27.64
C LEU A 62 17.75 5.85 -28.58
N LYS A 63 18.91 5.85 -29.24
CA LYS A 63 19.41 7.00 -30.00
C LYS A 63 18.41 7.44 -31.08
N GLY A 64 17.80 8.60 -30.89
CA GLY A 64 16.86 9.21 -31.83
C GLY A 64 15.37 8.90 -31.59
N ASP A 65 15.01 8.10 -30.57
CA ASP A 65 13.61 7.79 -30.24
C ASP A 65 13.10 8.67 -29.07
N LEU A 66 12.81 9.94 -29.39
CA LEU A 66 12.20 10.90 -28.46
C LEU A 66 10.82 10.44 -27.95
N GLY A 67 10.13 9.57 -28.69
CA GLY A 67 8.82 9.04 -28.30
C GLY A 67 8.94 8.09 -27.12
N MET A 68 9.95 7.22 -27.11
CA MET A 68 10.20 6.32 -26.00
C MET A 68 10.69 7.03 -24.74
N LEU A 69 11.58 8.03 -24.87
CA LEU A 69 12.01 8.85 -23.73
C LEU A 69 10.81 9.52 -23.04
N LYS A 70 9.92 10.14 -23.83
CA LYS A 70 8.67 10.73 -23.31
C LYS A 70 7.76 9.68 -22.66
N HIS A 71 7.73 8.44 -23.17
CA HIS A 71 6.95 7.36 -22.59
C HIS A 71 7.44 7.00 -21.18
N TYR A 72 8.75 6.84 -20.97
CA TYR A 72 9.30 6.56 -19.63
C TYR A 72 9.22 7.76 -18.69
N GLU A 73 9.39 8.98 -19.19
CA GLU A 73 9.16 10.20 -18.41
C GLU A 73 7.71 10.26 -17.91
N ALA A 74 6.73 10.01 -18.79
CA ALA A 74 5.31 9.98 -18.41
C ALA A 74 5.01 8.85 -17.40
N GLN A 75 5.58 7.66 -17.60
CA GLN A 75 5.42 6.54 -16.69
C GLN A 75 6.01 6.85 -15.30
N SER A 76 7.23 7.39 -15.24
CA SER A 76 7.87 7.77 -13.98
C SER A 76 7.16 8.92 -13.27
N ALA A 77 6.63 9.90 -14.02
CA ALA A 77 5.82 10.97 -13.48
C ALA A 77 4.50 10.46 -12.87
N ASN A 78 3.84 9.50 -13.54
CA ASN A 78 2.63 8.87 -13.01
C ASN A 78 2.93 8.08 -11.73
N ASN A 79 4.03 7.31 -11.70
CA ASN A 79 4.45 6.58 -10.50
C ASN A 79 4.71 7.53 -9.33
N ARG A 80 5.41 8.66 -9.56
CA ARG A 80 5.61 9.70 -8.52
C ARG A 80 4.30 10.31 -8.03
N ARG A 81 3.34 10.54 -8.94
CA ARG A 81 2.00 11.02 -8.57
C ARG A 81 1.29 10.02 -7.67
N GLN A 82 1.31 8.74 -8.03
CA GLN A 82 0.72 7.67 -7.22
C GLN A 82 1.37 7.59 -5.84
N GLN A 83 2.70 7.69 -5.76
CA GLN A 83 3.42 7.74 -4.47
C GLN A 83 3.02 8.94 -3.61
N ARG A 84 2.85 10.12 -4.21
CA ARG A 84 2.36 11.31 -3.48
C ARG A 84 0.93 11.12 -2.97
N LEU A 85 0.05 10.50 -3.76
CA LEU A 85 -1.32 10.23 -3.34
C LEU A 85 -1.37 9.27 -2.15
N VAL A 86 -0.52 8.23 -2.17
CA VAL A 86 -0.38 7.29 -1.06
C VAL A 86 0.20 7.94 0.20
N ALA A 87 1.17 8.85 0.06
CA ALA A 87 1.69 9.62 1.19
C ALA A 87 0.61 10.49 1.84
N ILE A 88 -0.17 11.20 1.02
CA ILE A 88 -1.27 12.05 1.50
C ILE A 88 -2.36 11.20 2.17
N SER A 89 -2.73 10.06 1.60
CA SER A 89 -3.75 9.19 2.20
C SER A 89 -3.28 8.65 3.55
N TYR A 90 -1.99 8.35 3.70
CA TYR A 90 -1.41 7.98 4.98
C TYR A 90 -1.52 9.10 6.02
N ASP A 91 -1.08 10.32 5.69
CA ASP A 91 -1.15 11.47 6.59
C ASP A 91 -2.61 11.78 7.02
N LEU A 92 -3.56 11.63 6.09
CA LEU A 92 -4.99 11.76 6.37
C LEU A 92 -5.51 10.69 7.32
N VAL A 93 -5.05 9.44 7.22
CA VAL A 93 -5.38 8.39 8.20
C VAL A 93 -4.90 8.79 9.58
N VAL A 94 -3.64 9.20 9.71
CA VAL A 94 -3.07 9.62 11.00
C VAL A 94 -3.85 10.80 11.59
N GLY A 95 -4.20 11.80 10.77
CA GLY A 95 -5.02 12.94 11.18
C GLY A 95 -6.43 12.54 11.62
N LEU A 96 -7.10 11.65 10.89
CA LEU A 96 -8.43 11.14 11.24
C LEU A 96 -8.40 10.30 12.51
N LEU A 97 -7.36 9.48 12.71
CA LEU A 97 -7.16 8.73 13.94
C LEU A 97 -7.03 9.71 15.11
N PHE A 98 -6.20 10.76 14.99
CA PHE A 98 -6.06 11.79 16.02
C PHE A 98 -7.39 12.50 16.33
N LEU A 99 -8.12 12.92 15.30
CA LEU A 99 -9.45 13.55 15.43
C LEU A 99 -10.45 12.65 16.16
N SER A 100 -10.43 11.34 15.88
CA SER A 100 -11.30 10.39 16.56
C SER A 100 -11.00 10.31 18.06
N TYR A 101 -9.72 10.31 18.46
CA TYR A 101 -9.31 10.29 19.86
C TYR A 101 -9.65 11.62 20.55
N LEU A 102 -9.45 12.73 19.85
CA LEU A 102 -9.80 14.05 20.35
C LEU A 102 -11.32 14.16 20.59
N HIS A 103 -12.14 13.67 19.65
CA HIS A 103 -13.59 13.61 19.79
C HIS A 103 -14.01 12.75 21.01
N TYR A 104 -13.40 11.58 21.17
CA TYR A 104 -13.63 10.71 22.33
C TYR A 104 -13.30 11.42 23.66
N PHE A 105 -12.13 12.08 23.73
CA PHE A 105 -11.64 12.73 24.95
C PHE A 105 -12.42 14.00 25.31
N LEU A 106 -12.90 14.76 24.32
CA LEU A 106 -13.73 15.95 24.55
C LEU A 106 -15.19 15.62 24.90
N HIS A 107 -15.55 14.33 24.95
CA HIS A 107 -16.92 13.85 25.23
C HIS A 107 -17.98 14.56 24.39
N TRP A 108 -17.63 14.88 23.15
CA TRP A 108 -18.54 15.56 22.24
C TRP A 108 -19.64 14.57 21.83
N ASN A 109 -20.82 14.69 22.43
CA ASN A 109 -21.89 13.69 22.37
C ASN A 109 -22.73 13.75 21.07
N ASP A 110 -22.05 13.78 19.92
CA ASP A 110 -22.69 13.86 18.59
C ASP A 110 -22.42 12.57 17.81
N GLY A 111 -23.38 11.64 17.85
CA GLY A 111 -23.25 10.32 17.20
C GLY A 111 -22.99 10.37 15.68
N ILE A 112 -23.40 11.45 15.00
CA ILE A 112 -23.09 11.68 13.58
C ILE A 112 -21.60 11.90 13.37
N VAL A 113 -20.94 12.67 14.24
CA VAL A 113 -19.51 12.99 14.13
C VAL A 113 -18.68 11.72 14.28
N THR A 114 -19.02 10.86 15.24
CA THR A 114 -18.37 9.56 15.44
C THR A 114 -18.51 8.66 14.21
N MET A 115 -19.71 8.61 13.60
CA MET A 115 -19.98 7.78 12.43
C MET A 115 -19.21 8.25 11.18
N VAL A 116 -19.12 9.56 10.97
CA VAL A 116 -18.35 10.17 9.86
C VAL A 116 -16.86 9.86 9.99
N ILE A 117 -16.30 9.99 11.19
CA ILE A 117 -14.88 9.72 11.45
C ILE A 117 -14.55 8.23 11.21
N ASN A 118 -15.37 7.32 11.74
CA ASN A 118 -15.18 5.89 11.54
C ASN A 118 -15.35 5.46 10.07
N GLY A 119 -16.35 6.01 9.38
CA GLY A 119 -16.52 5.79 7.94
C GLY A 119 -15.31 6.27 7.13
N GLY A 120 -14.79 7.46 7.46
CA GLY A 120 -13.57 8.00 6.85
C GLY A 120 -12.35 7.10 7.05
N LEU A 121 -12.15 6.56 8.25
CA LEU A 121 -11.07 5.62 8.55
C LEU A 121 -11.17 4.32 7.75
N ILE A 122 -12.36 3.74 7.60
CA ILE A 122 -12.57 2.52 6.81
C ILE A 122 -12.23 2.75 5.33
N VAL A 123 -12.70 3.86 4.76
CA VAL A 123 -12.43 4.19 3.35
C VAL A 123 -10.92 4.40 3.13
N MET A 124 -10.27 5.14 4.02
CA MET A 124 -8.84 5.43 3.88
C MET A 124 -7.96 4.20 4.11
N THR A 125 -8.27 3.34 5.08
CA THR A 125 -7.56 2.07 5.29
C THR A 125 -7.73 1.12 4.10
N THR A 126 -8.94 1.01 3.54
CA THR A 126 -9.18 0.23 2.32
C THR A 126 -8.36 0.77 1.14
N THR A 127 -8.26 2.09 1.02
CA THR A 127 -7.46 2.75 -0.01
C THR A 127 -5.97 2.46 0.14
N LEU A 128 -5.45 2.42 1.37
CA LEU A 128 -4.05 2.04 1.64
C LEU A 128 -3.80 0.57 1.26
N ILE A 129 -4.70 -0.35 1.62
CA ILE A 129 -4.57 -1.78 1.28
C ILE A 129 -4.53 -1.97 -0.25
N MET A 130 -5.46 -1.34 -0.97
CA MET A 130 -5.52 -1.44 -2.44
C MET A 130 -4.28 -0.87 -3.13
N ASN A 131 -3.61 0.09 -2.51
CA ASN A 131 -2.43 0.77 -3.07
C ASN A 131 -1.11 0.33 -2.41
N TYR A 132 -1.09 -0.79 -1.69
CA TYR A 132 0.08 -1.32 -0.98
C TYR A 132 1.32 -1.45 -1.86
N ASN A 133 1.16 -1.83 -3.14
CA ASN A 133 2.29 -2.00 -4.07
C ASN A 133 3.03 -0.69 -4.37
N TYR A 134 2.44 0.48 -4.11
CA TYR A 134 3.05 1.79 -4.34
C TYR A 134 3.72 2.38 -3.10
N PHE A 135 3.66 1.68 -1.96
CA PHE A 135 4.27 2.13 -0.70
C PHE A 135 5.80 2.06 -0.71
N ASP A 136 6.43 1.47 -1.74
CA ASP A 136 7.86 1.09 -1.77
C ASP A 136 8.86 2.20 -1.43
N ASP A 137 8.58 3.45 -1.81
CA ASP A 137 9.58 4.53 -1.72
C ASP A 137 9.36 5.54 -0.58
N TRP A 138 8.21 5.53 0.10
CA TRP A 138 7.83 6.63 1.01
C TRP A 138 8.43 6.53 2.42
N ALA A 139 8.51 5.34 3.02
CA ALA A 139 9.02 5.13 4.39
C ALA A 139 10.45 4.57 4.41
N THR A 140 11.36 5.16 3.64
CA THR A 140 12.71 4.61 3.38
C THR A 140 13.73 4.88 4.48
N THR A 141 13.45 5.78 5.44
CA THR A 141 14.40 6.13 6.50
C THR A 141 14.07 5.42 7.82
N LYS A 142 15.03 4.67 8.40
CA LYS A 142 14.89 3.97 9.70
C LYS A 142 14.32 4.85 10.82
N ARG A 143 14.64 6.15 10.83
CA ARG A 143 14.13 7.12 11.81
C ARG A 143 12.61 7.35 11.71
N GLN A 144 12.08 7.47 10.50
CA GLN A 144 10.65 7.67 10.26
C GLN A 144 9.87 6.40 10.59
N ALA A 145 10.41 5.23 10.26
CA ALA A 145 9.86 3.94 10.65
C ALA A 145 9.68 3.81 12.18
N TRP A 146 10.71 4.13 12.97
CA TRP A 146 10.63 4.04 14.43
C TRP A 146 9.73 5.08 15.07
N GLN A 147 9.66 6.30 14.53
CA GLN A 147 8.72 7.32 14.99
C GLN A 147 7.27 6.86 14.79
N LEU A 148 6.98 6.21 13.66
CA LEU A 148 5.67 5.64 13.39
C LEU A 148 5.34 4.49 14.34
N VAL A 149 6.26 3.55 14.54
CA VAL A 149 6.09 2.47 15.53
C VAL A 149 5.81 3.03 16.92
N GLY A 150 6.53 4.07 17.33
CA GLY A 150 6.32 4.75 18.61
C GLY A 150 4.94 5.38 18.73
N VAL A 151 4.50 6.15 17.74
CA VAL A 151 3.16 6.76 17.69
C VAL A 151 2.08 5.68 17.73
N ILE A 152 2.22 4.62 16.95
CA ILE A 152 1.21 3.57 16.85
C ILE A 152 1.13 2.74 18.13
N THR A 153 2.26 2.39 18.73
CA THR A 153 2.30 1.66 20.01
C THR A 153 1.69 2.51 21.12
N MET A 154 1.98 3.81 21.13
CA MET A 154 1.36 4.77 22.05
C MET A 154 -0.16 4.81 21.83
N LEU A 155 -0.64 4.91 20.59
CA LEU A 155 -2.07 4.90 20.28
C LEU A 155 -2.74 3.57 20.65
N ALA A 156 -2.08 2.42 20.44
CA ALA A 156 -2.61 1.11 20.82
C ALA A 156 -2.76 0.96 22.34
N VAL A 157 -1.75 1.39 23.11
CA VAL A 157 -1.79 1.41 24.58
C VAL A 157 -2.90 2.37 25.06
N LEU A 158 -3.02 3.54 24.42
CA LEU A 158 -4.06 4.51 24.72
C LEU A 158 -5.46 3.95 24.41
N ASN A 159 -5.63 3.22 23.30
CA ASN A 159 -6.90 2.59 22.93
C ASN A 159 -7.33 1.54 23.95
N ILE A 160 -6.41 0.66 24.37
CA ILE A 160 -6.66 -0.34 25.43
C ILE A 160 -7.05 0.36 26.73
N ALA A 161 -6.31 1.40 27.12
CA ALA A 161 -6.57 2.15 28.36
C ALA A 161 -7.92 2.88 28.33
N LEU A 162 -8.35 3.40 27.18
CA LEU A 162 -9.62 4.12 27.02
C LEU A 162 -10.84 3.18 26.95
N VAL A 163 -10.71 2.01 26.32
CA VAL A 163 -11.82 1.05 26.20
C VAL A 163 -12.03 0.25 27.50
N TRP A 164 -10.99 0.10 28.32
CA TRP A 164 -11.01 -0.70 29.55
C TRP A 164 -12.14 -0.36 30.53
N PRO A 165 -12.43 0.92 30.86
CA PRO A 165 -13.53 1.27 31.75
C PRO A 165 -14.90 0.88 31.18
N GLN A 166 -15.07 0.98 29.86
CA GLN A 166 -16.30 0.64 29.16
C GLN A 166 -16.54 -0.87 29.15
N LEU A 167 -15.51 -1.65 28.82
CA LEU A 167 -15.53 -3.12 28.94
C LEU A 167 -15.82 -3.57 30.38
N ALA A 168 -15.18 -2.96 31.37
CA ALA A 168 -15.41 -3.28 32.78
C ALA A 168 -16.85 -2.97 33.22
N SER A 169 -17.45 -1.90 32.69
CA SER A 169 -18.84 -1.51 32.98
C SER A 169 -19.91 -2.41 32.35
N GLN A 170 -19.54 -3.21 31.33
CA GLN A 170 -20.46 -4.15 30.68
C GLN A 170 -20.61 -5.46 31.44
N ILE A 171 -19.79 -5.69 32.47
CA ILE A 171 -19.94 -6.82 33.38
C ILE A 171 -21.25 -6.62 34.16
N PRO A 172 -22.28 -7.46 33.93
CA PRO A 172 -23.57 -7.24 34.56
C PRO A 172 -23.49 -7.51 36.06
N SER A 173 -24.09 -6.65 36.88
CA SER A 173 -24.13 -6.85 38.32
C SER A 173 -24.93 -8.12 38.67
N THR A 174 -24.60 -8.74 39.80
CA THR A 174 -25.27 -9.96 40.29
C THR A 174 -26.79 -9.79 40.41
N GLN A 175 -27.24 -8.58 40.76
CA GLN A 175 -28.66 -8.25 40.84
C GLN A 175 -29.34 -8.17 39.47
N PHE A 176 -28.66 -7.64 38.44
CA PHE A 176 -29.16 -7.56 37.07
C PHE A 176 -29.23 -8.94 36.40
N LEU A 177 -28.25 -9.81 36.69
CA LEU A 177 -28.24 -11.21 36.21
C LEU A 177 -29.46 -12.01 36.71
N ASN A 178 -29.94 -11.72 37.91
CA ASN A 178 -31.09 -12.40 38.51
C ASN A 178 -32.45 -11.89 38.00
N GLN A 179 -32.50 -10.73 37.33
CA GLN A 179 -33.74 -10.07 36.90
C GLN A 179 -34.07 -10.22 35.41
N HIS A 180 -33.15 -10.74 34.60
CA HIS A 180 -33.33 -10.85 33.16
C HIS A 180 -33.14 -12.28 32.63
N PRO A 181 -33.91 -12.70 31.60
CA PRO A 181 -33.73 -14.01 30.98
C PRO A 181 -32.32 -14.16 30.40
N GLY A 182 -31.74 -15.36 30.54
CA GLY A 182 -30.39 -15.64 30.04
C GLY A 182 -30.18 -15.32 28.56
N ALA A 183 -31.20 -15.50 27.71
CA ALA A 183 -31.14 -15.16 26.29
C ALA A 183 -31.04 -13.65 26.00
N TYR A 184 -31.72 -12.81 26.80
CA TYR A 184 -31.63 -11.35 26.67
C TYR A 184 -30.26 -10.83 27.12
N LEU A 185 -29.76 -11.38 28.24
CA LEU A 185 -28.42 -11.08 28.75
C LEU A 185 -27.35 -11.48 27.72
N ALA A 186 -27.46 -12.70 27.17
CA ALA A 186 -26.57 -13.19 26.14
C ALA A 186 -26.58 -12.30 24.89
N GLY A 187 -27.76 -11.88 24.41
CA GLY A 187 -27.88 -11.00 23.24
C GLY A 187 -27.31 -9.60 23.43
N ASN A 188 -27.62 -8.94 24.56
CA ASN A 188 -27.16 -7.57 24.85
C ASN A 188 -25.64 -7.52 25.10
N VAL A 189 -25.13 -8.45 25.92
CA VAL A 189 -23.69 -8.54 26.22
C VAL A 189 -22.91 -8.95 24.98
N SER A 190 -23.37 -9.97 24.23
CA SER A 190 -22.67 -10.37 23.00
C SER A 190 -22.69 -9.28 21.93
N GLY A 191 -23.79 -8.55 21.75
CA GLY A 191 -23.87 -7.47 20.78
C GLY A 191 -22.90 -6.31 21.07
N LYS A 192 -22.80 -5.87 22.33
CA LYS A 192 -21.84 -4.83 22.73
C LYS A 192 -20.38 -5.32 22.65
N LEU A 193 -20.10 -6.53 23.11
CA LEU A 193 -18.77 -7.13 23.02
C LEU A 193 -18.32 -7.31 21.57
N VAL A 194 -19.21 -7.72 20.66
CA VAL A 194 -18.90 -7.83 19.24
C VAL A 194 -18.60 -6.46 18.64
N GLY A 195 -19.35 -5.43 19.00
CA GLY A 195 -19.10 -4.04 18.56
C GLY A 195 -17.75 -3.51 19.04
N ASP A 196 -17.46 -3.65 20.34
CA ASP A 196 -16.18 -3.20 20.93
C ASP A 196 -14.99 -4.01 20.39
N PHE A 197 -15.18 -5.31 20.15
CA PHE A 197 -14.17 -6.16 19.52
C PHE A 197 -13.90 -5.75 18.08
N LEU A 198 -14.94 -5.48 17.28
CA LEU A 198 -14.78 -4.99 15.90
C LEU A 198 -14.05 -3.65 15.86
N HIS A 199 -14.39 -2.74 16.78
CA HIS A 199 -13.68 -1.49 16.94
C HIS A 199 -12.20 -1.76 17.26
N LEU A 200 -11.91 -2.50 18.34
CA LEU A 200 -10.53 -2.83 18.73
C LEU A 200 -9.75 -3.52 17.60
N PHE A 201 -10.40 -4.43 16.86
CA PHE A 201 -9.81 -5.16 15.73
C PHE A 201 -9.46 -4.24 14.56
N ILE A 202 -10.39 -3.37 14.13
CA ILE A 202 -10.13 -2.42 13.04
C ILE A 202 -8.97 -1.49 13.41
N TRP A 203 -8.98 -1.01 14.66
CA TRP A 203 -7.95 -0.11 15.19
C TRP A 203 -6.58 -0.79 15.34
N THR A 204 -6.54 -2.04 15.81
CA THR A 204 -5.30 -2.83 15.91
C THR A 204 -4.80 -3.28 14.55
N ALA A 205 -5.65 -3.65 13.60
CA ALA A 205 -5.25 -3.98 12.24
C ALA A 205 -4.68 -2.75 11.50
N ALA A 206 -5.31 -1.58 11.65
CA ALA A 206 -4.79 -0.33 11.11
C ALA A 206 -3.43 0.04 11.72
N ALA A 207 -3.28 -0.13 13.04
CA ALA A 207 -2.02 0.04 13.75
C ALA A 207 -0.93 -0.93 13.24
N VAL A 208 -1.22 -2.23 13.19
CA VAL A 208 -0.29 -3.27 12.73
C VAL A 208 0.14 -3.01 11.28
N MET A 209 -0.78 -2.68 10.37
CA MET A 209 -0.42 -2.32 9.00
C MET A 209 0.49 -1.08 8.96
N ALA A 210 0.26 -0.09 9.82
CA ALA A 210 1.13 1.08 9.89
C ALA A 210 2.53 0.76 10.50
N ILE A 211 2.69 -0.37 11.22
CA ILE A 211 3.95 -0.87 11.81
C ILE A 211 4.70 -1.82 10.87
N GLU A 212 4.01 -2.82 10.31
CA GLU A 212 4.62 -3.93 9.56
C GLU A 212 5.26 -3.45 8.26
N ILE A 213 4.62 -2.47 7.60
CA ILE A 213 5.07 -1.87 6.35
C ILE A 213 6.48 -1.24 6.51
N PRO A 214 6.74 -0.34 7.49
CA PRO A 214 8.08 0.21 7.69
C PRO A 214 9.10 -0.80 8.26
N LEU A 215 8.71 -1.73 9.14
CA LEU A 215 9.63 -2.69 9.77
C LEU A 215 10.18 -3.75 8.80
N ASN A 216 9.34 -4.31 7.93
CA ASN A 216 9.78 -5.30 6.94
C ASN A 216 10.83 -4.75 5.96
N ARG A 217 10.89 -3.42 5.76
CA ARG A 217 11.91 -2.77 4.92
C ARG A 217 13.19 -2.36 5.64
N ALA A 218 13.13 -2.01 6.93
CA ALA A 218 14.34 -1.81 7.72
C ALA A 218 15.22 -3.08 7.75
N ARG A 219 14.59 -4.25 7.61
CA ARG A 219 15.23 -5.56 7.48
C ARG A 219 15.81 -5.82 6.09
N LYS A 220 15.10 -5.46 5.01
CA LYS A 220 15.58 -5.60 3.62
C LYS A 220 16.72 -4.65 3.22
N THR A 221 16.97 -3.59 3.98
CA THR A 221 18.03 -2.61 3.71
C THR A 221 19.30 -2.84 4.54
N SER A 222 19.27 -3.81 5.47
CA SER A 222 20.43 -4.23 6.26
C SER A 222 21.10 -5.51 5.75
N ASP A 223 20.50 -6.16 4.76
CA ASP A 223 21.00 -7.34 4.04
C ASP A 223 21.49 -6.92 2.65
#